data_AF-A0A972ZNW5-F1
#
_entry.id   AF-A0A972ZNW5-F1
#
_cell.length_a   1.000
_cell.length_b   1.000
_cell.length_c   1.000
_cell.angle_alpha   90.00
_cell.angle_beta   90.00
_cell.angle_gamma   90.00
#
_symmetry.space_group_name_H-M   'P 1'
#
loop_
_entity.id
_entity.type
_entity.pdbx_description
1 polymer ?
#
loop_
_entity_poly.entity_id
_entity_poly.type
_entity_poly.pdbx_seq_one_letter_code
_entity_poly.pdbx_strand_id
1 'polypeptide(L)'
;MDRVIVSNDAHTQEIFDAGLRSHMLRVYNIMASGLALTGIVAVIVAQMSMQLDPAGNLVGLTEFGRTLFLSPMKWVVMLAPLGFILFLSFKVQTMSASTAQAIFWAFAGVMGISLSTIFITYTGASIARVFFITAGTFAGMSLYGYTTQKDLSNWGSFLMMGLIG
;
A
#
# COMPACT_ATOMS: atom_id res chain seq x y z
N MET A 1 -33.39 34.73 -26.61
CA MET A 1 -33.04 33.59 -25.73
C MET A 1 -31.93 32.82 -26.45
N ASP A 2 -30.70 33.29 -26.34
CA ASP A 2 -29.55 32.66 -26.99
C ASP A 2 -29.09 31.48 -26.13
N ARG A 3 -29.27 30.27 -26.66
CA ARG A 3 -28.59 29.09 -26.14
C ARG A 3 -27.14 29.20 -26.59
N VAL A 4 -26.24 29.50 -25.65
CA VAL A 4 -24.80 29.32 -25.85
C VAL A 4 -24.56 27.85 -26.14
N ILE A 5 -24.40 27.52 -27.43
CA ILE A 5 -23.92 26.21 -27.86
C ILE A 5 -22.42 26.21 -27.55
N VAL A 6 -22.04 25.56 -26.45
CA VAL A 6 -20.63 25.21 -26.22
C VAL A 6 -20.28 24.15 -27.27
N SER A 7 -19.64 24.54 -28.37
CA SER A 7 -19.08 23.58 -29.31
C SER A 7 -17.93 22.86 -28.62
N ASN A 8 -18.17 21.59 -28.29
CA ASN A 8 -17.17 20.72 -27.73
C ASN A 8 -16.27 20.20 -28.85
N ASP A 9 -15.24 20.97 -29.19
CA ASP A 9 -14.32 20.64 -30.29
C ASP A 9 -13.46 19.42 -29.92
N ALA A 10 -13.23 18.51 -30.88
CA ALA A 10 -12.48 17.27 -30.66
C ALA A 10 -11.09 17.49 -30.04
N HIS A 11 -10.44 18.62 -30.37
CA HIS A 11 -9.16 19.02 -29.80
C HIS A 11 -9.21 19.28 -28.28
N THR A 12 -10.32 19.82 -27.80
CA THR A 12 -10.55 20.09 -26.37
C THR A 12 -10.68 18.77 -25.60
N GLN A 13 -11.42 17.80 -26.14
CA GLN A 13 -11.56 16.45 -25.56
C GLN A 13 -10.22 15.71 -25.48
N GLU A 14 -9.42 15.75 -26.54
CA GLU A 14 -8.09 15.11 -26.57
C GLU A 14 -7.13 15.69 -25.51
N ILE A 15 -7.15 17.01 -25.30
CA ILE A 15 -6.33 17.67 -24.26
C ILE A 15 -6.79 17.23 -22.86
N PHE A 16 -8.10 17.15 -22.62
CA PHE A 16 -8.64 16.70 -21.34
C PHE A 16 -8.28 15.24 -21.04
N ASP A 17 -8.41 14.34 -22.03
CA ASP A 17 -8.06 12.93 -21.90
C ASP A 17 -6.56 12.73 -21.63
N ALA A 18 -5.71 13.47 -22.34
CA ALA A 18 -4.26 13.47 -22.11
C ALA A 18 -3.92 13.95 -20.69
N GLY A 19 -4.60 15.00 -20.21
CA GLY A 19 -4.48 15.52 -18.85
C GLY A 19 -4.84 14.48 -17.80
N LEU A 20 -6.00 13.82 -17.94
CA LEU A 20 -6.47 12.78 -17.02
C LEU A 20 -5.53 11.56 -17.00
N ARG A 21 -5.07 11.11 -18.16
CA ARG A 21 -4.09 10.01 -18.25
C ARG A 21 -2.80 10.38 -17.53
N SER A 22 -2.29 11.59 -17.73
CA SER A 22 -1.08 12.06 -17.06
C SER A 22 -1.24 12.11 -15.54
N HIS A 23 -2.42 12.54 -15.07
CA HIS A 23 -2.77 12.57 -13.66
C HIS A 23 -2.82 11.15 -13.07
N MET A 24 -3.52 10.23 -13.72
CA MET A 24 -3.61 8.84 -13.28
C MET A 24 -2.24 8.17 -13.21
N LEU A 25 -1.41 8.31 -14.25
CA LEU A 25 -0.04 7.78 -14.26
C LEU A 25 0.81 8.34 -13.12
N ARG A 26 0.67 9.64 -12.81
CA ARG A 26 1.35 10.26 -11.66
C ARG A 26 0.93 9.62 -10.35
N VAL A 27 -0.38 9.43 -10.13
CA VAL A 27 -0.91 8.78 -8.92
C VAL A 27 -0.37 7.35 -8.80
N TYR A 28 -0.40 6.57 -9.88
CA TYR A 28 0.13 5.21 -9.88
C TYR A 28 1.61 5.17 -9.54
N ASN A 29 2.42 6.06 -10.11
CA ASN A 29 3.85 6.12 -9.80
C ASN A 29 4.12 6.49 -8.34
N ILE A 30 3.35 7.42 -7.76
CA ILE A 30 3.48 7.79 -6.34
C ILE A 30 3.10 6.61 -5.42
N MET A 31 2.02 5.90 -5.73
CA MET A 31 1.61 4.74 -4.92
C MET A 31 2.62 3.58 -5.04
N ALA A 32 3.08 3.28 -6.26
CA ALA A 32 4.07 2.23 -6.50
C ALA A 32 5.40 2.55 -5.79
N SER A 33 5.85 3.80 -5.83
CA SER A 33 7.06 4.23 -5.14
C SER A 33 6.92 4.22 -3.61
N GLY A 34 5.75 4.59 -3.07
CA GLY A 34 5.46 4.43 -1.63
C GLY A 34 5.49 2.98 -1.18
N LEU A 35 4.93 2.06 -1.98
CA LEU A 35 5.00 0.62 -1.71
C LEU A 35 6.45 0.10 -1.78
N ALA A 36 7.21 0.52 -2.79
CA ALA A 36 8.62 0.16 -2.91
C ALA A 36 9.43 0.64 -1.71
N LEU A 37 9.23 1.88 -1.27
CA LEU A 37 9.85 2.42 -0.06
C LEU A 37 9.50 1.59 1.18
N THR A 38 8.22 1.25 1.35
CA THR A 38 7.73 0.41 2.46
C THR A 38 8.48 -0.92 2.50
N GLY A 39 8.63 -1.59 1.35
CA GLY A 39 9.37 -2.85 1.23
C GLY A 39 10.86 -2.70 1.55
N ILE A 40 11.51 -1.65 1.02
CA ILE A 40 12.93 -1.35 1.29
C ILE A 40 13.15 -1.14 2.79
N VAL A 41 12.33 -0.31 3.43
CA VAL A 41 12.44 -0.05 4.87
C VAL A 41 12.20 -1.33 5.67
N ALA A 42 11.21 -2.15 5.29
CA ALA A 42 10.96 -3.43 5.96
C ALA A 42 12.18 -4.36 5.91
N VAL A 43 12.83 -4.48 4.75
CA VAL A 43 14.04 -5.30 4.59
C VAL A 43 15.21 -4.75 5.41
N ILE A 44 15.46 -3.44 5.35
CA ILE A 44 16.55 -2.80 6.12
C ILE A 44 16.35 -3.03 7.62
N VAL A 45 15.15 -2.78 8.13
CA VAL A 45 14.83 -2.96 9.56
C VAL A 45 14.97 -4.44 9.94
N ALA A 46 14.47 -5.36 9.12
CA ALA A 46 14.63 -6.79 9.37
C ALA A 46 16.11 -7.20 9.41
N GLN A 47 16.93 -6.74 8.47
CA GLN A 47 18.38 -7.02 8.44
C GLN A 47 19.10 -6.47 9.67
N MET A 48 18.71 -5.30 10.16
CA MET A 48 19.27 -4.73 11.39
C MET A 48 18.80 -5.46 12.66
N SER A 49 17.60 -6.04 12.65
CA SER A 49 16.98 -6.67 13.82
C SER A 49 17.29 -8.15 13.97
N MET A 50 17.62 -8.85 12.88
CA MET A 50 17.83 -10.30 12.84
C MET A 50 19.31 -10.67 12.97
N GLN A 51 19.61 -11.74 13.71
CA GLN A 51 20.91 -12.42 13.67
C GLN A 51 20.76 -13.72 12.88
N LEU A 52 21.48 -13.81 11.77
CA LEU A 52 21.47 -14.94 10.86
C LEU A 52 22.78 -15.72 10.96
N ASP A 53 22.68 -17.05 10.94
CA ASP A 53 23.84 -17.95 10.78
C ASP A 53 24.40 -17.85 9.34
N PRO A 54 25.63 -18.32 9.03
CA PRO A 54 26.12 -18.39 7.65
C PRO A 54 25.23 -19.22 6.71
N ALA A 55 24.43 -20.13 7.26
CA ALA A 55 23.40 -20.88 6.53
C ALA A 55 22.10 -20.09 6.26
N GLY A 56 21.99 -18.84 6.71
CA GLY A 56 20.82 -17.97 6.49
C GLY A 56 19.64 -18.24 7.42
N ASN A 57 19.83 -19.02 8.48
CA ASN A 57 18.80 -19.33 9.48
C ASN A 57 18.78 -18.28 10.59
N LEU A 58 17.59 -17.92 11.07
CA LEU A 58 17.41 -17.02 12.22
C LEU A 58 17.87 -17.71 13.51
N VAL A 59 18.92 -17.17 14.12
CA VAL A 59 19.50 -17.69 15.39
C VAL A 59 19.05 -16.85 16.58
N GLY A 60 18.76 -15.57 16.36
CA GLY A 60 18.32 -14.65 17.41
C GLY A 60 18.00 -13.26 16.89
N LEU A 61 17.72 -12.35 17.82
CA LEU A 61 17.53 -10.93 17.53
C LEU A 61 18.74 -10.14 18.02
N THR A 62 19.11 -9.11 17.27
CA THR A 62 20.08 -8.10 17.71
C THR A 62 19.50 -7.26 18.86
N GLU A 63 20.33 -6.49 19.56
CA GLU A 63 19.83 -5.58 20.60
C GLU A 63 18.82 -4.56 20.05
N PHE A 64 19.02 -4.11 18.80
CA PHE A 64 18.04 -3.31 18.08
C PHE A 64 16.71 -4.05 17.84
N GLY A 65 16.76 -5.32 17.41
CA GLY A 65 15.56 -6.13 17.26
C GLY A 65 14.82 -6.37 18.59
N ARG A 66 15.56 -6.64 19.67
CA ARG A 66 14.99 -6.84 21.01
C ARG A 66 14.31 -5.58 21.52
N THR A 67 14.94 -4.42 21.35
CA THR A 67 14.33 -3.14 21.74
C THR A 67 13.10 -2.80 20.93
N LEU A 68 13.07 -3.06 19.62
CA LEU A 68 11.90 -2.80 18.78
C LEU A 68 10.72 -3.75 19.05
N PHE A 69 11.00 -5.05 19.19
CA PHE A 69 9.96 -6.09 19.15
C PHE A 69 9.67 -6.78 20.48
N LEU A 70 10.55 -6.69 21.48
CA LEU A 70 10.34 -7.29 22.81
C LEU A 70 10.14 -6.26 23.92
N SER A 71 10.51 -5.00 23.69
CA SER A 71 10.25 -3.92 24.66
C SER A 71 8.84 -3.33 24.51
N PRO A 72 8.38 -2.48 25.44
CA PRO A 72 7.14 -1.73 25.30
C PRO A 72 7.02 -0.92 23.99
N MET A 73 8.15 -0.61 23.33
CA MET A 73 8.19 0.07 22.02
C MET A 73 7.47 -0.72 20.92
N LYS A 74 7.31 -2.04 21.07
CA LYS A 74 6.52 -2.88 20.15
C LYS A 74 5.12 -2.30 19.91
N TRP A 75 4.47 -1.78 20.95
CA TRP A 75 3.12 -1.22 20.83
C TRP A 75 3.10 0.02 19.94
N VAL A 76 4.14 0.84 20.01
CA VAL A 76 4.29 2.00 19.14
C VAL A 76 4.46 1.55 17.69
N VAL A 77 5.34 0.58 17.42
CA VAL A 77 5.56 0.05 16.06
C VAL A 77 4.30 -0.59 15.47
N MET A 78 3.52 -1.27 16.31
CA MET A 78 2.29 -1.95 15.90
C MET A 78 1.14 -0.97 15.66
N LEU A 79 0.98 0.03 16.53
CA LEU A 79 -0.16 0.96 16.47
C LEU A 79 0.12 2.23 15.67
N ALA A 80 1.39 2.56 15.39
CA ALA A 80 1.74 3.77 14.63
C ALA A 80 1.07 3.82 13.24
N PRO A 81 1.05 2.74 12.43
CA PRO A 81 0.23 2.69 11.22
C PRO A 81 -1.22 3.12 11.39
N LEU A 82 -1.90 2.60 12.42
CA LEU A 82 -3.29 2.93 12.70
C LEU A 82 -3.43 4.40 13.12
N GLY A 83 -2.50 4.90 13.93
CA GLY A 83 -2.45 6.30 14.32
C GLY A 83 -2.33 7.25 13.12
N PHE A 84 -1.48 6.91 12.13
CA PHE A 84 -1.37 7.67 10.88
C PHE A 84 -2.66 7.65 10.06
N ILE A 85 -3.31 6.49 9.92
CA ILE A 85 -4.57 6.37 9.18
C ILE A 85 -5.67 7.17 9.85
N LEU A 86 -5.81 7.10 11.17
CA LEU A 86 -6.81 7.87 11.92
C LEU A 86 -6.55 9.37 11.79
N PHE A 87 -5.29 9.79 11.92
CA PHE A 87 -4.91 11.18 11.75
C PHE A 87 -5.25 11.71 10.35
N LEU A 88 -4.83 10.98 9.30
CA LEU A 88 -5.14 11.35 7.92
C LEU A 88 -6.65 11.37 7.66
N SER A 89 -7.41 10.42 8.20
CA SER A 89 -8.87 10.37 8.05
C SER A 89 -9.56 11.64 8.52
N PHE A 90 -9.07 12.28 9.59
CA PHE A 90 -9.63 13.52 10.10
C PHE A 90 -9.05 14.78 9.45
N LYS A 91 -7.76 14.77 9.07
CA LYS A 91 -7.04 15.99 8.65
C LYS A 91 -6.94 16.17 7.14
N VAL A 92 -7.00 15.11 6.34
CA VAL A 92 -6.62 15.15 4.90
C VAL A 92 -7.39 16.19 4.10
N GLN A 93 -8.67 16.42 4.41
CA GLN A 93 -9.52 17.39 3.71
C GLN A 93 -9.08 18.85 3.89
N THR A 94 -8.30 19.14 4.93
CA THR A 94 -7.85 20.50 5.27
C THR A 94 -6.37 20.74 4.96
N MET A 95 -5.68 19.74 4.42
CA MET A 95 -4.23 19.79 4.20
C MET A 95 -3.89 20.26 2.78
N SER A 96 -2.76 20.97 2.65
CA SER A 96 -2.16 21.18 1.35
C SER A 96 -1.68 19.85 0.75
N ALA A 97 -1.66 19.77 -0.57
CA ALA A 97 -1.18 18.58 -1.29
C ALA A 97 0.26 18.20 -0.89
N SER A 98 1.14 19.19 -0.68
CA SER A 98 2.53 18.97 -0.25
C SER A 98 2.62 18.35 1.14
N THR A 99 1.79 18.78 2.08
CA THR A 99 1.76 18.25 3.44
C THR A 99 1.24 16.81 3.45
N ALA A 100 0.15 16.56 2.71
CA ALA A 100 -0.39 15.21 2.57
C ALA A 100 0.63 14.24 1.96
N GLN A 101 1.40 14.70 0.97
CA GLN A 101 2.44 13.90 0.35
C GLN A 101 3.61 13.61 1.31
N ALA A 102 4.06 14.60 2.11
CA ALA A 102 5.09 14.38 3.12
C ALA A 102 4.66 13.34 4.17
N ILE A 103 3.41 13.43 4.63
CA ILE A 103 2.85 12.49 5.61
C ILE A 103 2.69 11.11 4.99
N PHE A 104 2.30 11.01 3.71
CA PHE A 104 2.26 9.74 2.98
C PHE A 104 3.63 9.04 2.96
N TRP A 105 4.71 9.78 2.71
CA TRP A 105 6.06 9.21 2.72
C TRP A 105 6.50 8.77 4.12
N ALA A 106 6.19 9.56 5.15
CA ALA A 106 6.42 9.17 6.54
C ALA A 106 5.62 7.91 6.92
N PHE A 107 4.35 7.86 6.51
CA PHE A 107 3.48 6.70 6.70
C PHE A 107 4.05 5.46 6.01
N ALA A 108 4.50 5.55 4.76
CA ALA A 108 5.13 4.45 4.04
C ALA A 108 6.38 3.91 4.77
N GLY A 109 7.21 4.79 5.32
CA GLY A 109 8.34 4.39 6.17
C GLY A 109 7.91 3.65 7.44
N VAL A 110 6.95 4.22 8.19
CA VAL A 110 6.42 3.61 9.42
C VAL A 110 5.75 2.26 9.15
N MET A 111 5.00 2.15 8.06
CA MET A 111 4.44 0.88 7.58
C MET A 111 5.54 -0.15 7.32
N GLY A 112 6.65 0.26 6.70
CA GLY A 112 7.79 -0.62 6.45
C GLY A 112 8.39 -1.16 7.74
N ILE A 113 8.62 -0.28 8.72
CA ILE A 113 9.11 -0.68 10.06
C ILE A 113 8.15 -1.71 10.68
N SER A 114 6.84 -1.46 10.62
CA SER A 114 5.83 -2.39 11.18
C SER A 114 5.85 -3.77 10.50
N LEU A 115 5.90 -3.77 9.16
CA LEU A 115 5.90 -5.00 8.34
C LEU A 115 7.20 -5.80 8.41
N SER A 116 8.31 -5.22 8.88
CA SER A 116 9.58 -5.94 9.06
C SER A 116 9.44 -7.19 9.94
N THR A 117 8.47 -7.21 10.86
CA THR A 117 8.11 -8.35 11.73
C THR A 117 7.83 -9.64 10.93
N ILE A 118 7.34 -9.52 9.70
CA ILE A 118 7.05 -10.67 8.83
C ILE A 118 8.33 -11.46 8.53
N PHE A 119 9.45 -10.78 8.29
CA PHE A 119 10.74 -11.42 8.01
C PHE A 119 11.35 -12.12 9.23
N ILE A 120 10.97 -11.68 10.44
CA ILE A 120 11.43 -12.29 11.70
C ILE A 120 10.60 -13.54 12.03
N THR A 121 9.32 -13.53 11.69
CA THR A 121 8.36 -14.58 12.12
C THR A 121 8.24 -15.70 11.09
N TYR A 122 8.37 -15.39 9.81
CA TYR A 122 8.16 -16.32 8.70
C TYR A 122 9.44 -16.55 7.90
N THR A 123 9.56 -17.73 7.30
CA THR A 123 10.69 -18.06 6.44
C THR A 123 10.59 -17.35 5.08
N GLY A 124 11.73 -17.09 4.44
CA GLY A 124 11.76 -16.51 3.09
C GLY A 124 10.96 -17.31 2.06
N ALA A 125 10.96 -18.65 2.18
CA ALA A 125 10.13 -19.52 1.34
C ALA A 125 8.63 -19.27 1.53
N SER A 126 8.17 -19.08 2.78
CA SER A 126 6.78 -18.75 3.08
C SER A 126 6.40 -17.37 2.52
N ILE A 127 7.27 -16.38 2.69
CA ILE A 127 7.05 -15.01 2.19
C ILE A 127 6.93 -15.02 0.66
N ALA A 128 7.88 -15.65 -0.03
CA ALA A 128 7.87 -15.75 -1.49
C ALA A 128 6.61 -16.49 -1.99
N ARG A 129 6.25 -17.60 -1.34
CA ARG A 129 5.05 -18.37 -1.68
C ARG A 129 3.78 -17.54 -1.55
N VAL A 130 3.59 -16.83 -0.44
CA VAL A 130 2.42 -15.97 -0.24
C VAL A 130 2.40 -14.83 -1.27
N PHE A 131 3.54 -14.21 -1.56
CA PHE A 131 3.64 -13.18 -2.60
C PHE A 131 3.17 -13.68 -3.97
N PHE A 132 3.64 -14.84 -4.42
CA PHE A 132 3.21 -15.37 -5.72
C PHE A 132 1.75 -15.82 -5.73
N ILE A 133 1.23 -16.35 -4.62
CA ILE A 133 -0.19 -16.69 -4.49
C ILE A 133 -1.04 -15.42 -4.60
N THR A 134 -0.71 -14.35 -3.87
CA THR A 134 -1.49 -13.11 -3.88
C THR A 134 -1.37 -12.37 -5.21
N ALA A 135 -0.16 -12.28 -5.78
CA ALA A 135 0.06 -11.69 -7.10
C ALA A 135 -0.67 -12.45 -8.20
N GLY A 136 -0.61 -13.79 -8.19
CA GLY A 136 -1.34 -14.64 -9.14
C GLY A 136 -2.86 -14.50 -8.99
N THR A 137 -3.35 -14.44 -7.76
CA THR A 137 -4.78 -14.21 -7.49
C THR A 137 -5.22 -12.83 -7.99
N PHE A 138 -4.46 -11.78 -7.70
CA PHE A 138 -4.75 -10.43 -8.17
C PHE A 138 -4.74 -10.36 -9.70
N ALA A 139 -3.74 -10.95 -10.36
CA ALA A 139 -3.65 -10.98 -11.81
C ALA A 139 -4.81 -11.76 -12.45
N GLY A 140 -5.14 -12.93 -11.90
CA GLY A 140 -6.27 -13.75 -12.34
C GLY A 140 -7.62 -13.04 -12.17
N MET A 141 -7.84 -12.41 -11.02
CA MET A 141 -9.06 -11.63 -10.75
C MET A 141 -9.13 -10.36 -11.58
N SER A 142 -8.01 -9.69 -11.83
CA SER A 142 -7.94 -8.51 -12.71
C SER A 142 -8.28 -8.88 -14.15
N LEU A 143 -7.74 -10.00 -14.66
CA LEU A 143 -8.08 -10.52 -15.98
C LEU A 143 -9.57 -10.92 -16.04
N TYR A 144 -10.07 -11.63 -15.02
CA TYR A 144 -11.49 -12.00 -14.95
C TYR A 144 -12.41 -10.78 -14.92
N GLY A 145 -12.10 -9.77 -14.11
CA GLY A 145 -12.86 -8.52 -14.01
C GLY A 145 -12.86 -7.71 -15.31
N TYR A 146 -11.77 -7.76 -16.09
CA TYR A 146 -11.70 -7.09 -17.40
C TYR A 146 -12.42 -7.84 -18.52
N THR A 147 -12.47 -9.18 -18.45
CA THR A 147 -12.96 -10.02 -19.55
C THR A 147 -14.38 -10.56 -19.35
N THR A 148 -14.88 -10.61 -18.11
CA THR A 148 -16.22 -11.12 -17.84
C THR A 148 -17.30 -10.14 -18.30
N GLN A 149 -18.35 -10.67 -18.93
CA GLN A 149 -19.53 -9.89 -19.33
C GLN A 149 -20.65 -9.95 -18.29
N LYS A 150 -20.43 -10.68 -17.18
CA LYS A 150 -21.42 -10.78 -16.10
C LYS A 150 -21.43 -9.49 -15.29
N ASP A 151 -22.63 -8.98 -15.01
CA ASP A 151 -22.80 -7.91 -14.04
C ASP A 151 -22.46 -8.41 -12.63
N LEU A 152 -21.38 -7.87 -12.05
CA LEU A 152 -20.89 -8.20 -10.72
C LEU A 152 -21.53 -7.34 -9.63
N SER A 153 -22.40 -6.38 -9.96
CA SER A 153 -23.05 -5.50 -8.98
C SER A 153 -23.81 -6.27 -7.90
N ASN A 154 -24.38 -7.43 -8.27
CA ASN A 154 -25.11 -8.31 -7.35
C ASN A 154 -24.19 -9.01 -6.32
N TRP A 155 -22.88 -9.08 -6.55
CA TRP A 155 -21.93 -9.62 -5.58
C TRP A 155 -21.63 -8.64 -4.45
N GLY A 156 -21.95 -7.34 -4.61
CA GLY A 156 -21.64 -6.30 -3.63
C GLY A 156 -22.20 -6.59 -2.24
N SER A 157 -23.47 -7.00 -2.14
CA SER A 157 -24.09 -7.31 -0.85
C SER A 157 -23.44 -8.52 -0.17
N PHE A 158 -23.07 -9.55 -0.94
CA PHE A 158 -22.37 -10.73 -0.43
C PHE A 158 -20.94 -10.40 0.04
N LEU A 159 -20.19 -9.61 -0.74
CA LEU A 159 -18.84 -9.19 -0.38
C LEU A 159 -18.83 -8.26 0.84
N MET A 160 -19.84 -7.38 0.98
CA MET A 160 -20.01 -6.54 2.17
C MET A 160 -20.35 -7.37 3.42
N MET A 161 -21.21 -8.39 3.27
CA MET A 161 -21.47 -9.34 4.35
C MET A 161 -20.19 -10.07 4.77
N GLY A 162 -19.35 -10.50 3.82
CA GLY A 162 -18.07 -11.16 4.10
C GLY A 162 -16.92 -10.24 4.56
N LEU A 163 -17.04 -8.92 4.39
CA LEU A 163 -16.07 -7.94 4.92
C LEU A 163 -16.37 -7.60 6.39
N ILE A 164 -17.65 -7.53 6.76
CA ILE A 164 -18.10 -7.13 8.11
C ILE A 164 -18.20 -8.35 9.04
N GLY A 165 -18.69 -9.48 8.52
CA GLY A 165 -18.85 -10.74 9.26
C GLY A 165 -17.59 -11.58 9.26
#